data_AF-A0A833URW5-F1
#
_entry.id   AF-A0A833URW5-F1
#
_cell.length_a   1.000
_cell.length_b   1.000
_cell.length_c   1.000
_cell.angle_alpha   90.00
_cell.angle_beta   90.00
_cell.angle_gamma   90.00
#
_symmetry.space_group_name_H-M   'P 1'
#
loop_
_entity.id
_entity.type
_entity.pdbx_description
1 polymer ?
#
loop_
_entity_poly.entity_id
_entity_poly.type
_entity_poly.pdbx_seq_one_letter_code
_entity_poly.pdbx_strand_id
1 'polypeptide(L)'
;MRSPKHLKEIRKLPCVRCGNPNSQAAHSNSSKHGKGRGIKASDTFTVPLCHECHSAFDRFELGNREESEKLFEQWLVRVELMMTKNDEVF
;
A
#
# COMPACT_ATOMS: atom_id res chain seq x y z
N MET A 1 1.95 8.07 11.79
CA MET A 1 3.30 8.66 11.62
C MET A 1 3.52 9.01 10.15
N ARG A 2 4.22 10.11 9.84
CA ARG A 2 4.60 10.47 8.47
C ARG A 2 6.07 10.14 8.23
N SER A 3 6.39 9.54 7.10
CA SER A 3 7.75 9.13 6.74
C SER A 3 7.96 9.27 5.22
N PRO A 4 8.50 10.40 4.76
CA PRO A 4 8.82 10.60 3.35
C PRO A 4 9.82 9.55 2.81
N LYS A 5 10.74 9.07 3.67
CA LYS A 5 11.68 8.00 3.33
C LYS A 5 10.94 6.70 2.99
N HIS A 6 10.04 6.25 3.87
CA HIS A 6 9.26 5.03 3.63
C HIS A 6 8.44 5.13 2.35
N LEU A 7 7.73 6.26 2.14
CA LEU A 7 6.94 6.46 0.92
C LEU A 7 7.80 6.49 -0.37
N LYS A 8 9.08 6.91 -0.29
CA LYS A 8 9.99 6.84 -1.43
C LYS A 8 10.36 5.40 -1.76
N GLU A 9 10.65 4.57 -0.75
CA GLU A 9 10.97 3.16 -0.95
C GLU A 9 9.78 2.38 -1.51
N ILE A 10 8.57 2.61 -0.98
CA ILE A 10 7.35 1.98 -1.52
C ILE A 10 7.17 2.28 -3.01
N ARG A 11 7.38 3.52 -3.46
CA ARG A 11 7.22 3.90 -4.88
C ARG A 11 8.23 3.26 -5.83
N LYS A 12 9.34 2.69 -5.32
CA LYS A 12 10.30 1.95 -6.14
C LYS A 12 9.86 0.51 -6.39
N LEU A 13 8.96 -0.02 -5.58
CA LEU A 13 8.47 -1.39 -5.70
C LEU A 13 7.41 -1.48 -6.82
N PRO A 14 7.32 -2.61 -7.53
CA PRO A 14 6.24 -2.83 -8.48
C PRO A 14 4.89 -2.94 -7.75
N CYS A 15 3.80 -2.70 -8.48
CA CYS A 15 2.44 -2.87 -7.98
C CYS A 15 2.27 -4.26 -7.34
N VAL A 16 1.96 -4.30 -6.05
CA VAL A 16 1.85 -5.55 -5.28
C VAL A 16 0.74 -6.47 -5.79
N ARG A 17 -0.26 -5.90 -6.49
CA ARG A 17 -1.39 -6.64 -7.09
C ARG A 17 -1.05 -7.21 -8.46
N CYS A 18 -0.61 -6.37 -9.41
CA CYS A 18 -0.49 -6.77 -10.83
C CYS A 18 0.94 -6.75 -11.37
N GLY A 19 1.94 -6.32 -10.60
CA GLY A 19 3.34 -6.30 -11.02
C GLY A 19 3.76 -5.11 -11.90
N ASN A 20 2.85 -4.19 -12.22
CA ASN A 20 3.20 -2.98 -12.99
C ASN A 20 4.34 -2.20 -12.29
N PRO A 21 5.44 -1.86 -12.99
CA PRO A 21 6.61 -1.24 -12.37
C PRO A 21 6.36 0.20 -11.89
N ASN A 22 5.35 0.89 -12.43
CA ASN A 22 5.06 2.28 -12.11
C ASN A 22 4.00 2.35 -10.98
N SER A 23 4.45 2.27 -9.74
CA SER A 23 3.58 2.29 -8.56
C SER A 23 3.51 3.65 -7.86
N GLN A 24 2.42 3.84 -7.13
CA GLN A 24 2.19 4.92 -6.18
C GLN A 24 2.13 4.32 -4.78
N ALA A 25 2.47 5.11 -3.76
CA ALA A 25 2.25 4.72 -2.37
C ALA A 25 0.76 4.90 -2.02
N ALA A 26 0.04 3.78 -1.93
CA ALA A 26 -1.37 3.72 -1.57
C ALA A 26 -1.53 3.54 -0.06
N HIS A 27 -2.24 4.44 0.61
CA HIS A 27 -2.50 4.38 2.05
C HIS A 27 -3.66 3.43 2.36
N SER A 28 -3.62 2.80 3.54
CA SER A 28 -4.76 2.02 4.04
C SER A 28 -6.07 2.82 4.05
N ASN A 29 -7.16 2.12 3.74
CA ASN A 29 -8.52 2.63 3.86
C ASN A 29 -9.17 2.40 5.24
N SER A 30 -8.47 1.77 6.18
CA SER A 30 -8.99 1.47 7.53
C SER A 30 -8.72 2.58 8.54
N SER A 31 -9.73 2.89 9.37
CA SER A 31 -9.60 3.82 10.51
C SER A 31 -8.63 3.31 11.57
N LYS A 32 -8.47 1.98 11.70
CA LYS A 32 -7.50 1.32 12.60
C LYS A 32 -6.07 1.78 12.33
N HIS A 33 -5.77 2.18 11.09
CA HIS A 33 -4.45 2.63 10.65
C HIS A 33 -4.28 4.16 10.77
N GLY A 34 -5.22 4.84 11.44
CA GLY A 34 -5.21 6.29 11.64
C GLY A 34 -5.83 7.10 10.50
N LYS A 35 -6.62 6.46 9.61
CA LYS A 35 -7.41 7.19 8.60
C LYS A 35 -8.57 7.91 9.27
N GLY A 36 -8.83 9.15 8.84
CA GLY A 36 -9.95 9.97 9.31
C GLY A 36 -10.43 10.93 8.22
N ARG A 37 -11.46 11.73 8.53
CA ARG A 37 -11.96 12.75 7.59
C ARG A 37 -10.87 13.79 7.32
N GLY A 38 -10.41 13.88 6.07
CA GLY A 38 -9.31 14.76 5.68
C GLY A 38 -7.92 14.29 6.15
N ILE A 39 -7.81 13.10 6.76
CA ILE A 39 -6.58 12.57 7.33
C ILE A 39 -6.25 11.23 6.68
N LYS A 40 -5.08 11.14 6.04
CA LYS A 40 -4.56 9.86 5.50
C LYS A 40 -4.16 8.91 6.64
N ALA A 41 -4.19 7.60 6.41
CA ALA A 41 -3.60 6.64 7.35
C ALA A 41 -2.10 6.89 7.59
N SER A 42 -1.50 6.25 8.59
CA SER A 42 -0.05 6.28 8.82
C SER A 42 0.71 5.84 7.56
N ASP A 43 1.88 6.44 7.30
CA ASP A 43 2.69 6.05 6.14
C ASP A 43 3.23 4.61 6.27
N THR A 44 3.35 4.09 7.49
CA THR A 44 3.69 2.67 7.76
C THR A 44 2.68 1.68 7.14
N PHE A 45 1.43 2.11 6.93
CA PHE A 45 0.39 1.30 6.31
C PHE A 45 0.20 1.76 4.87
N THR A 46 1.24 1.57 4.06
CA THR A 46 1.21 1.86 2.63
C THR A 46 1.71 0.68 1.80
N VAL A 47 1.17 0.56 0.59
CA VAL A 47 1.54 -0.50 -0.36
C VAL A 47 1.75 0.10 -1.76
N PRO A 48 2.60 -0.49 -2.61
CA PRO A 48 2.79 -0.03 -3.97
C PRO A 48 1.62 -0.50 -4.85
N LEU A 49 0.86 0.43 -5.42
CA LEU A 49 -0.18 0.13 -6.42
C LEU A 49 -0.02 1.02 -7.65
N CYS A 50 -0.19 0.47 -8.85
CA CYS A 50 -0.32 1.30 -10.05
C CYS A 50 -1.61 2.12 -10.00
N HIS A 51 -1.69 3.18 -10.80
CA HIS A 51 -2.83 4.12 -10.79
C HIS A 51 -4.20 3.41 -10.90
N GLU A 52 -4.31 2.40 -11.76
CA GLU A 52 -5.55 1.63 -11.96
C GLU A 52 -5.92 0.81 -10.72
N CYS A 53 -4.99 0.00 -10.20
CA CYS A 53 -5.24 -0.82 -9.01
C CYS A 53 -5.48 0.04 -7.76
N HIS A 54 -4.77 1.16 -7.64
CA HIS A 54 -4.93 2.11 -6.52
C HIS A 54 -6.34 2.71 -6.53
N SER A 55 -6.80 3.15 -7.70
CA SER A 55 -8.14 3.72 -7.87
C SER A 55 -9.24 2.69 -7.53
N ALA A 56 -9.10 1.44 -7.99
CA ALA A 56 -10.04 0.37 -7.68
C ALA A 56 -10.06 0.02 -6.19
N PHE A 57 -8.88 0.02 -5.54
CA PHE A 57 -8.78 -0.20 -4.10
C PHE A 57 -9.45 0.92 -3.29
N ASP A 58 -9.19 2.19 -3.64
CA ASP A 58 -9.77 3.34 -2.96
C ASP A 58 -11.29 3.43 -3.07
N ARG A 59 -11.84 2.92 -4.17
CA ARG A 59 -13.29 2.86 -4.40
C ARG A 59 -13.94 1.58 -3.89
N PHE A 60 -13.19 0.68 -3.26
CA PHE A 60 -13.68 -0.63 -2.82
C PHE A 60 -14.31 -1.44 -3.98
N GLU A 61 -13.70 -1.40 -5.17
CA GLU A 61 -14.16 -2.15 -6.35
C GLU A 61 -13.56 -3.57 -6.42
N LEU A 62 -12.62 -3.88 -5.51
CA LEU A 62 -11.93 -5.17 -5.43
C LEU A 62 -12.59 -6.16 -4.45
N GLY A 63 -13.75 -5.80 -3.91
CA GLY A 63 -14.50 -6.55 -2.90
C GLY A 63 -15.25 -5.61 -1.95
N ASN A 64 -15.93 -6.17 -0.96
CA ASN A 64 -16.53 -5.39 0.11
C ASN A 64 -15.45 -4.82 1.06
N ARG A 65 -15.85 -4.02 2.05
CA ARG A 65 -14.91 -3.37 2.99
C ARG A 65 -14.05 -4.38 3.76
N GLU A 66 -14.65 -5.47 4.24
CA GLU A 66 -13.94 -6.49 5.02
C GLU A 66 -12.95 -7.26 4.13
N GLU A 67 -13.36 -7.62 2.91
CA GLU A 67 -12.49 -8.25 1.92
C GLU A 67 -11.33 -7.33 1.54
N SER A 68 -11.60 -6.03 1.38
CA SER A 68 -10.58 -5.02 1.10
C SER A 68 -9.60 -4.84 2.25
N GLU A 69 -10.03 -4.96 3.52
CA GLU A 69 -9.11 -4.95 4.67
C GLU A 69 -8.20 -6.19 4.64
N LYS A 70 -8.75 -7.39 4.47
CA LYS A 70 -7.98 -8.64 4.39
C LYS A 70 -6.99 -8.64 3.22
N LEU A 71 -7.41 -8.16 2.06
CA LEU A 71 -6.56 -8.04 0.88
C LEU A 71 -5.39 -7.08 1.14
N PHE A 72 -5.65 -5.95 1.81
CA PHE A 72 -4.61 -4.99 2.16
C PHE A 72 -3.60 -5.56 3.17
N GLU A 73 -4.07 -6.31 4.17
CA GLU A 73 -3.19 -6.99 5.14
C GLU A 73 -2.25 -7.98 4.46
N GLN A 74 -2.76 -8.79 3.51
CA GLN A 74 -1.94 -9.68 2.70
C GLN A 74 -0.89 -8.93 1.88
N TRP A 75 -1.26 -7.78 1.31
CA TRP A 75 -0.33 -6.94 0.58
C TRP A 75 0.75 -6.33 1.48
N LEU A 76 0.42 -5.91 2.71
CA LEU A 76 1.42 -5.41 3.66
C LEU A 76 2.50 -6.44 3.95
N VAL A 77 2.11 -7.71 4.20
CA VAL A 77 3.07 -8.80 4.42
C VAL A 77 3.97 -8.98 3.20
N ARG A 78 3.39 -8.94 1.99
CA ARG A 78 4.16 -9.07 0.75
C ARG A 78 5.12 -7.91 0.54
N VAL A 79 4.73 -6.69 0.89
CA VAL A 79 5.56 -5.49 0.79
C VAL A 79 6.72 -5.54 1.77
N GLU A 80 6.49 -5.96 3.02
CA GLU A 80 7.55 -6.15 4.01
C GLU A 80 8.62 -7.10 3.45
N LEU A 81 8.22 -8.25 2.90
CA LEU A 81 9.13 -9.20 2.27
C LEU A 81 9.88 -8.62 1.06
N MET A 82 9.23 -7.78 0.24
CA MET A 82 9.88 -7.09 -0.88
C MET A 82 10.92 -6.08 -0.38
N MET A 83 10.61 -5.35 0.68
CA MET A 83 11.52 -4.35 1.26
C MET A 83 12.75 -5.02 1.89
N THR A 84 12.57 -6.10 2.67
CA THR A 84 13.70 -6.86 3.23
C THR A 84 14.62 -7.40 2.15
N LYS A 85 14.06 -7.98 1.07
CA LYS A 85 14.87 -8.50 -0.05
C LYS A 85 15.60 -7.39 -0.81
N ASN A 86 15.02 -6.21 -0.96
CA ASN A 86 15.71 -5.10 -1.59
C ASN A 86 16.92 -4.63 -0.78
N ASP A 87 16.85 -4.70 0.55
CA ASP A 87 17.98 -4.33 1.42
C ASP A 87 19.12 -5.37 1.36
N GLU A 88 18.82 -6.64 1.05
CA GLU A 88 19.82 -7.72 0.88
C GLU A 88 20.57 -7.67 -0.47
N VAL A 89 20.07 -6.89 -1.44
CA VAL A 89 20.62 -6.82 -2.82
C VAL A 89 21.64 -5.67 -2.99
N PHE A 90 21.92 -4.91 -1.93
CA PHE A 90 22.95 -3.86 -1.89
C PHE A 90 24.04 -4.18 -0.85
#